data_AF-A0A6C0AR28-F1
#
_entry.id   AF-A0A6C0AR28-F1
#
_cell.length_a   1.000
_cell.length_b   1.000
_cell.length_c   1.000
_cell.angle_alpha   90.00
_cell.angle_beta   90.00
_cell.angle_gamma   90.00
#
_symmetry.space_group_name_H-M   'P 1'
#
loop_
_entity.id
_entity.type
_entity.pdbx_description
1 polymer ?
#
loop_
_entity_poly.entity_id
_entity_poly.type
_entity_poly.pdbx_seq_one_letter_code
_entity_poly.pdbx_strand_id
1 'polypeptide(L)'
;MDNKYKKDFIQMKRERREKKRTSKRDITGEEVIFIFEKVLEGWKTIKIYNTLIQNNSNSAIDKKKTEKISTGNCKVYKSELSKERYEYYTTLREKVYEYNKTSNDK
;
A
#
# COMPACT_ATOMS: atom_id res chain seq x y z
N MET A 1 37.89 -8.24 8.71
CA MET A 1 36.99 -9.21 9.38
C MET A 1 35.58 -9.01 8.86
N ASP A 2 35.10 -9.92 8.00
CA ASP A 2 33.68 -9.95 7.64
C ASP A 2 32.89 -10.41 8.87
N ASN A 3 32.09 -9.49 9.41
CA ASN A 3 31.29 -9.77 10.58
C ASN A 3 30.19 -10.77 10.19
N LYS A 4 30.40 -12.05 10.51
CA LYS A 4 29.57 -13.21 10.15
C LYS A 4 28.07 -12.99 10.43
N TYR A 5 27.75 -12.16 11.42
CA TYR A 5 26.39 -11.85 11.88
C TYR A 5 25.80 -10.56 11.30
N LYS A 6 26.54 -9.83 10.46
CA LYS A 6 26.08 -8.56 9.89
C LYS A 6 24.83 -8.75 9.03
N LYS A 7 24.75 -9.85 8.26
CA LYS A 7 23.58 -10.17 7.43
C LYS A 7 22.35 -10.45 8.30
N ASP A 8 22.49 -11.26 9.34
CA ASP A 8 21.41 -11.62 10.25
C ASP A 8 20.87 -10.39 10.99
N PHE A 9 21.76 -9.52 11.48
CA PHE A 9 21.37 -8.28 12.15
C PHE A 9 20.60 -7.33 11.22
N ILE A 10 21.03 -7.22 9.96
CA ILE A 10 20.32 -6.40 8.95
C ILE A 10 18.92 -6.98 8.70
N GLN A 11 18.81 -8.31 8.56
CA GLN A 11 17.55 -9.00 8.32
C GLN A 11 16.59 -8.80 9.50
N MET A 12 17.02 -9.06 10.73
CA MET A 12 16.21 -8.84 11.94
C MET A 12 15.73 -7.39 12.06
N LYS A 13 16.60 -6.42 11.76
CA LYS A 13 16.25 -4.99 11.80
C LYS A 13 15.21 -4.64 10.74
N ARG A 14 15.28 -5.26 9.56
CA ARG A 14 14.30 -5.09 8.47
C ARG A 14 12.95 -5.65 8.87
N GLU A 15 12.89 -6.90 9.32
CA GLU A 15 11.66 -7.57 9.75
C GLU A 15 10.97 -6.81 10.88
N ARG A 16 11.73 -6.35 11.88
CA ARG A 16 11.18 -5.53 12.97
C ARG A 16 10.54 -4.23 12.46
N ARG A 17 11.17 -3.57 11.48
CA ARG A 17 10.65 -2.32 10.89
C ARG A 17 9.40 -2.58 10.06
N GLU A 18 9.39 -3.67 9.31
CA GLU A 18 8.26 -4.15 8.52
C GLU A 18 7.05 -4.40 9.43
N LYS A 19 7.21 -5.26 10.44
CA LYS A 19 6.16 -5.55 11.44
C LYS A 19 5.61 -4.27 12.10
N LYS A 20 6.49 -3.37 12.54
CA LYS A 20 6.11 -2.09 13.16
C LYS A 20 5.35 -1.16 12.21
N ARG A 21 5.69 -1.15 10.92
CA ARG A 21 5.05 -0.28 9.93
C ARG A 21 3.70 -0.83 9.50
N THR A 22 3.62 -2.14 9.27
CA THR A 22 2.38 -2.84 8.96
C THR A 22 1.37 -2.72 10.10
N SER A 23 1.80 -2.94 11.35
CA SER A 23 0.90 -2.85 12.50
C SER A 23 0.33 -1.46 12.78
N LYS A 24 0.95 -0.40 12.25
CA LYS A 24 0.49 1.00 12.40
C LYS A 24 -0.28 1.51 11.18
N ARG A 25 -0.41 0.69 10.13
CA ARG A 25 -0.96 1.11 8.84
C ARG A 25 -2.49 1.11 8.86
N ASP A 26 -3.11 0.40 9.81
CA ASP A 26 -4.56 0.22 9.99
C ASP A 26 -5.33 -0.04 8.69
N ILE A 27 -4.66 -0.66 7.73
CA ILE A 27 -5.21 -1.03 6.42
C ILE A 27 -4.43 -2.24 5.93
N THR A 28 -5.13 -3.15 5.28
CA THR A 28 -4.55 -4.38 4.73
C THR A 28 -3.80 -4.11 3.43
N GLY A 29 -3.04 -5.09 2.93
CA GLY A 29 -2.46 -5.03 1.59
C GLY A 29 -3.53 -5.04 0.49
N GLU A 30 -4.59 -5.84 0.69
CA GLU A 30 -5.71 -6.00 -0.25
C GLU A 30 -6.51 -4.70 -0.43
N GLU A 31 -6.80 -3.99 0.66
CA GLU A 31 -7.49 -2.70 0.59
C GLU A 31 -6.66 -1.63 -0.14
N VAL A 32 -5.33 -1.67 -0.04
CA VAL A 32 -4.45 -0.77 -0.82
C VAL A 32 -4.53 -1.07 -2.31
N ILE A 33 -4.52 -2.36 -2.68
CA ILE A 33 -4.69 -2.79 -4.07
C ILE A 33 -6.02 -2.25 -4.61
N PHE A 34 -7.11 -2.45 -3.86
CA PHE A 34 -8.43 -1.94 -4.25
C PHE A 34 -8.43 -0.42 -4.48
N ILE A 35 -7.82 0.35 -3.57
CA ILE A 35 -7.73 1.81 -3.75
C ILE A 35 -6.97 2.16 -5.03
N PHE A 36 -5.84 1.49 -5.30
CA PHE A 36 -5.04 1.75 -6.50
C PHE A 36 -5.81 1.43 -7.79
N GLU A 37 -6.51 0.30 -7.84
CA GLU A 37 -7.37 -0.07 -8.98
C GLU A 37 -8.41 1.02 -9.25
N LYS A 38 -9.14 1.45 -8.21
CA LYS A 38 -10.20 2.45 -8.37
C LYS A 38 -9.69 3.84 -8.70
N VAL A 39 -8.49 4.21 -8.24
CA VAL A 39 -7.82 5.43 -8.67
C VAL A 39 -7.52 5.40 -10.17
N LEU A 40 -7.00 4.28 -10.68
CA LEU A 40 -6.71 4.12 -12.11
C LEU A 40 -7.98 4.04 -12.96
N GLU A 41 -9.11 3.59 -12.40
CA GLU A 41 -10.44 3.70 -13.00
C GLU A 41 -11.02 5.13 -12.96
N GLY A 42 -10.32 6.09 -12.38
CA GLY A 42 -10.76 7.49 -12.29
C GLY A 42 -11.80 7.77 -11.21
N TRP A 43 -11.94 6.90 -10.20
CA TRP A 43 -12.91 7.11 -9.14
C TRP A 43 -12.46 8.23 -8.18
N LYS A 44 -13.42 9.05 -7.74
CA LYS A 44 -13.19 10.01 -6.66
C LYS A 44 -12.90 9.27 -5.35
N THR A 45 -11.94 9.75 -4.56
CA THR A 45 -11.52 9.16 -3.29
C THR A 45 -12.67 8.92 -2.31
N ILE A 46 -13.67 9.83 -2.27
CA ILE A 46 -14.87 9.64 -1.44
C ILE A 46 -15.71 8.43 -1.84
N LYS A 47 -15.82 8.15 -3.15
CA LYS A 47 -16.53 6.98 -3.67
C LYS A 47 -15.78 5.71 -3.29
N ILE A 48 -14.45 5.71 -3.44
CA ILE A 48 -13.58 4.60 -3.05
C ILE A 48 -13.75 4.28 -1.56
N TYR A 49 -13.65 5.31 -0.70
CA TYR A 49 -13.84 5.16 0.74
C TYR A 49 -15.20 4.55 1.09
N ASN A 50 -16.28 5.11 0.54
CA ASN A 50 -17.63 4.62 0.83
C ASN A 50 -17.81 3.16 0.40
N THR A 51 -17.33 2.78 -0.79
CA THR A 51 -17.42 1.40 -1.28
C THR A 51 -16.57 0.45 -0.44
N LEU A 52 -15.39 0.88 0.01
CA LEU A 52 -14.52 0.06 0.85
C LEU A 52 -15.18 -0.24 2.20
N ILE A 53 -15.74 0.78 2.88
CA ILE A 53 -16.44 0.58 4.17
C ILE A 53 -17.71 -0.25 4.00
N GLN A 54 -18.42 -0.14 2.87
CA GLN A 54 -19.58 -0.98 2.58
C GLN A 54 -19.21 -2.46 2.39
N ASN A 55 -18.08 -2.73 1.73
CA ASN A 55 -17.61 -4.10 1.48
C ASN A 55 -16.92 -4.71 2.71
N ASN A 56 -16.24 -3.89 3.50
CA ASN A 56 -15.56 -4.30 4.73
C ASN A 56 -15.86 -3.31 5.86
N SER A 57 -16.94 -3.58 6.60
CA SER A 57 -17.37 -2.73 7.73
C SER A 57 -16.38 -2.71 8.89
N ASN A 58 -15.48 -3.69 8.98
CA ASN A 58 -14.43 -3.77 9.99
C ASN A 58 -13.12 -3.07 9.56
N SER A 59 -13.09 -2.43 8.38
CA SER A 59 -11.92 -1.68 7.94
C SER A 59 -11.65 -0.51 8.88
N ALA A 60 -10.40 -0.37 9.32
CA ALA A 60 -9.94 0.74 10.15
C ALA A 60 -9.49 1.95 9.31
N ILE A 61 -9.80 1.96 8.00
CA ILE A 61 -9.44 3.06 7.11
C ILE A 61 -10.31 4.29 7.36
N ASP A 62 -9.70 5.47 7.25
CA ASP A 62 -10.41 6.74 7.24
C ASP A 62 -10.32 7.43 5.86
N LYS A 63 -11.15 8.45 5.67
CA LYS A 63 -11.20 9.23 4.42
C LYS A 63 -9.87 9.87 4.06
N LYS A 64 -9.16 10.49 5.02
CA LYS A 64 -7.87 11.16 4.78
C LYS A 64 -6.78 10.16 4.41
N LYS A 65 -6.83 8.96 4.99
CA LYS A 65 -5.93 7.85 4.69
C LYS A 65 -6.15 7.37 3.26
N THR A 66 -7.42 7.24 2.85
CA THR A 66 -7.77 6.92 1.45
C THR A 66 -7.17 7.93 0.47
N GLU A 67 -7.27 9.23 0.76
CA GLU A 67 -6.68 10.31 -0.06
C GLU A 67 -5.14 10.24 -0.10
N LYS A 68 -4.49 9.96 1.03
CA LYS A 68 -3.03 9.76 1.04
C LYS A 68 -2.64 8.54 0.23
N ILE A 69 -3.37 7.43 0.36
CA ILE A 69 -3.08 6.20 -0.36
C ILE A 69 -3.29 6.42 -1.86
N SER A 70 -4.31 7.16 -2.31
CA SER A 70 -4.56 7.40 -3.74
C SER A 70 -3.42 8.10 -4.48
N THR A 71 -2.51 8.77 -3.76
CA THR A 71 -1.28 9.34 -4.34
C THR A 71 -0.16 8.31 -4.60
N GLY A 72 -0.40 7.03 -4.27
CA GLY A 72 0.59 5.96 -4.27
C GLY A 72 1.45 5.91 -2.99
N ASN A 73 1.19 6.78 -2.01
CA ASN A 73 1.95 6.87 -0.76
C ASN A 73 1.52 5.82 0.28
N CYS A 74 1.59 4.55 -0.11
CA CYS A 74 1.36 3.42 0.80
C CYS A 74 2.21 2.22 0.37
N LYS A 75 3.19 1.87 1.21
CA LYS A 75 4.06 0.70 0.97
C LYS A 75 3.42 -0.55 1.58
N VAL A 76 3.14 -1.52 0.72
CA VAL A 76 2.82 -2.90 1.08
C VAL A 76 4.11 -3.72 0.98
N TYR A 77 4.28 -4.65 1.91
CA TYR A 77 5.44 -5.54 1.98
C TYR A 77 5.09 -6.93 1.46
N LYS A 78 6.12 -7.64 0.97
CA LYS A 78 5.96 -8.97 0.37
C LYS A 78 5.37 -9.99 1.34
N SER A 79 5.57 -9.83 2.65
CA SER A 79 5.01 -10.72 3.67
C SER A 79 3.49 -10.58 3.85
N GLU A 80 2.88 -9.51 3.32
CA GLU A 80 1.46 -9.19 3.55
C GLU A 80 0.53 -9.81 2.50
N LEU A 81 1.09 -10.32 1.40
CA LEU A 81 0.36 -10.77 0.22
C LEU A 81 0.95 -12.07 -0.30
N SER A 82 0.19 -12.79 -1.12
CA SER A 82 0.77 -13.86 -1.95
C SER A 82 1.75 -13.27 -2.95
N LYS A 83 2.65 -14.10 -3.49
CA LYS A 83 3.67 -13.65 -4.46
C LYS A 83 3.03 -12.93 -5.66
N GLU A 84 2.00 -13.52 -6.25
CA GLU A 84 1.28 -12.96 -7.40
C GLU A 84 0.57 -11.64 -7.06
N ARG A 85 -0.10 -11.58 -5.90
CA ARG A 85 -0.77 -10.35 -5.45
C ARG A 85 0.23 -9.23 -5.18
N TYR A 86 1.41 -9.56 -4.65
CA TYR A 86 2.47 -8.60 -4.43
C TYR A 86 3.04 -8.05 -5.74
N GLU A 87 3.32 -8.92 -6.71
CA GLU A 87 3.76 -8.51 -8.05
C GLU A 87 2.71 -7.61 -8.72
N TYR A 88 1.45 -7.99 -8.65
CA TYR A 88 0.34 -7.17 -9.13
C TYR A 88 0.29 -5.79 -8.44
N TYR A 89 0.39 -5.74 -7.11
CA TYR A 89 0.49 -4.49 -6.36
C TYR A 89 1.66 -3.60 -6.84
N THR A 90 2.83 -4.18 -7.09
CA THR A 90 3.99 -3.39 -7.56
C THR A 90 3.71 -2.71 -8.89
N THR A 91 3.09 -3.43 -9.83
CA THR A 91 2.71 -2.87 -11.14
C THR A 91 1.64 -1.78 -11.01
N LEU A 92 0.64 -1.97 -10.16
CA LEU A 92 -0.39 -0.95 -9.90
C LEU A 92 0.20 0.31 -9.30
N ARG A 93 1.14 0.17 -8.36
CA ARG A 93 1.78 1.32 -7.70
C ARG A 93 2.55 2.19 -8.69
N GLU A 94 3.25 1.58 -9.62
CA GLU A 94 3.97 2.29 -10.69
C GLU A 94 2.98 3.07 -11.57
N LYS A 95 1.91 2.42 -12.02
CA LYS A 95 0.84 3.07 -12.80
C LYS A 95 0.19 4.24 -12.06
N VAL A 96 -0.06 4.11 -10.75
CA VAL A 96 -0.63 5.20 -9.94
C VAL A 96 0.34 6.38 -9.85
N TYR A 97 1.66 6.14 -9.77
CA TYR A 97 2.63 7.22 -9.81
C TYR A 97 2.69 7.93 -11.15
N GLU A 98 2.65 7.19 -12.25
CA GLU A 98 2.59 7.77 -13.60
C GLU A 98 1.30 8.58 -13.83
N TYR A 99 0.16 8.04 -13.39
CA TYR A 99 -1.13 8.71 -13.45
C TYR A 99 -1.13 10.05 -12.70
N ASN A 100 -0.57 10.08 -11.48
CA ASN A 100 -0.49 11.30 -10.69
C ASN A 100 0.55 12.29 -11.23
N LYS A 101 1.63 11.82 -11.84
CA LYS A 101 2.62 12.69 -12.50
C LYS A 101 1.98 13.42 -13.68
N THR A 102 1.33 12.68 -14.57
CA THR A 102 0.66 13.25 -15.76
C THR A 102 -0.54 14.13 -15.43
N SER A 103 -1.20 13.92 -14.29
CA SER A 103 -2.32 14.75 -13.83
C SER A 103 -1.86 16.09 -13.23
N ASN A 104 -0.65 16.18 -12.69
CA ASN A 104 -0.09 17.42 -12.14
C ASN A 104 0.53 18.33 -13.20
N ASP A 105 0.79 17.81 -14.40
CA ASP A 105 1.35 18.55 -15.54
C ASP A 105 0.25 19.18 -16.44
N LYS A 106 -1.03 19.08 -16.05
CA LYS A 106 -2.21 19.66 -16.73
C LYS A 106 -2.81 20.80 -15.91
#